data_AF-A0ABD0YT05-F1
#
_entry.id   AF-A0ABD0YT05-F1
#
_cell.length_a   1.000
_cell.length_b   1.000
_cell.length_c   1.000
_cell.angle_alpha   90.00
_cell.angle_beta   90.00
_cell.angle_gamma   90.00
#
_symmetry.space_group_name_H-M   'P 1'
#
loop_
_entity.id
_entity.type
_entity.pdbx_description
1 polymer ?
#
loop_
_entity_poly.entity_id
_entity_poly.type
_entity_poly.pdbx_seq_one_letter_code
_entity_poly.pdbx_strand_id
1 'polypeptide(L)'
;MRMIAGVIKSTPKEWLPVLSHIPPPNLRRINALIGEYNKIQQNQNLPIHEGVDGTNPSRLISRKPPTRTAITAMDEEFSLIGSWHNISHEPPGFHLSRKSLSALNRVRTEHGRCAYAMHKWGKAPTPFCECGAIQTVRHIVEECPRTAYSGKSEDFLTATPESIAYLNSPNFYL
;
A
#
# COMPACT_ATOMS: atom_id res chain seq x y z
N MET A 1 10.49 2.39 0.06
CA MET A 1 9.70 1.16 -0.15
C MET A 1 8.71 1.07 0.99
N ARG A 2 7.39 0.95 0.75
CA ARG A 2 6.38 0.88 1.82
C ARG A 2 5.82 -0.55 1.86
N MET A 3 5.85 -1.17 3.04
CA MET A 3 5.22 -2.47 3.30
C MET A 3 3.97 -2.20 4.15
N ILE A 4 2.80 -2.73 3.77
CA ILE A 4 1.68 -2.78 4.72
C ILE A 4 2.03 -3.74 5.87
N ALA A 5 1.41 -3.51 7.02
CA ALA A 5 1.67 -4.30 8.22
C ALA A 5 1.55 -5.81 7.93
N GLY A 6 2.58 -6.55 8.32
CA GLY A 6 2.59 -8.01 8.27
C GLY A 6 3.14 -8.65 7.00
N VAL A 7 3.37 -7.90 5.92
CA VAL A 7 3.81 -8.46 4.62
C VAL A 7 5.33 -8.48 4.50
N ILE A 8 5.87 -9.56 3.92
CA ILE A 8 7.33 -9.78 3.79
C ILE A 8 7.88 -9.22 2.46
N LYS A 9 7.00 -8.98 1.48
CA LYS A 9 7.32 -8.26 0.25
C LYS A 9 6.79 -6.85 0.28
N SER A 10 7.37 -6.02 -0.60
CA SER A 10 6.82 -4.72 -0.91
C SER A 10 5.41 -4.84 -1.45
N THR A 11 4.50 -4.07 -0.88
CA THR A 11 3.14 -3.95 -1.41
C THR A 11 3.20 -3.33 -2.79
N PRO A 12 2.55 -3.93 -3.80
CA PRO A 12 2.39 -3.29 -5.10
C PRO A 12 1.82 -1.87 -4.94
N LYS A 13 2.31 -0.92 -5.74
CA LYS A 13 1.94 0.50 -5.59
C LYS A 13 0.44 0.75 -5.72
N GLU A 14 -0.24 -0.08 -6.52
CA GLU A 14 -1.70 -0.04 -6.75
C GLU A 14 -2.49 -0.41 -5.49
N TRP A 15 -1.99 -1.34 -4.69
CA TRP A 15 -2.67 -1.83 -3.48
C TRP A 15 -2.38 -0.97 -2.25
N LEU A 16 -1.32 -0.18 -2.27
CA LEU A 16 -0.93 0.63 -1.11
C LEU A 16 -2.02 1.64 -0.72
N PRO A 17 -2.62 2.43 -1.62
CA PRO A 17 -3.69 3.36 -1.25
C PRO A 17 -4.91 2.67 -0.66
N VAL A 18 -5.27 1.52 -1.23
CA VAL A 18 -6.40 0.71 -0.78
C VAL A 18 -6.14 0.19 0.62
N LEU A 19 -5.03 -0.52 0.84
CA LEU A 19 -4.79 -1.22 2.11
C LEU A 19 -4.31 -0.32 3.27
N SER A 20 -3.64 0.79 2.97
CA SER A 20 -3.10 1.69 4.00
C SER A 20 -3.95 2.92 4.25
N HIS A 21 -5.02 3.12 3.48
CA HIS A 21 -5.87 4.31 3.55
C HIS A 21 -5.04 5.61 3.38
N ILE A 22 -4.12 5.61 2.41
CA ILE A 22 -3.24 6.75 2.11
C ILE A 22 -3.43 7.15 0.65
N PRO A 23 -3.51 8.44 0.31
CA PRO A 23 -3.69 8.83 -1.07
C PRO A 23 -2.53 8.36 -1.98
N PRO A 24 -2.83 8.09 -3.27
CA PRO A 24 -1.84 7.75 -4.28
C PRO A 24 -0.61 8.68 -4.28
N PRO A 25 0.60 8.16 -4.59
CA PRO A 25 1.83 8.96 -4.53
C PRO A 25 1.82 10.22 -5.40
N ASN A 26 1.20 10.19 -6.57
CA ASN A 26 1.05 11.34 -7.45
C ASN A 26 0.23 12.45 -6.77
N LEU A 27 -0.94 12.13 -6.19
CA LEU A 27 -1.80 13.10 -5.53
C LEU A 27 -1.10 13.72 -4.30
N ARG A 28 -0.41 12.90 -3.50
CA ARG A 28 0.35 13.40 -2.33
C ARG A 28 1.50 14.32 -2.71
N ARG A 29 2.18 14.05 -3.83
CA ARG A 29 3.26 14.91 -4.33
C ARG A 29 2.74 16.26 -4.80
N ILE A 30 1.59 16.28 -5.49
CA ILE A 30 0.94 17.53 -5.91
C ILE A 30 0.54 18.34 -4.68
N ASN A 31 -0.12 17.71 -3.70
CA ASN A 31 -0.50 18.37 -2.45
C ASN A 31 0.70 18.94 -1.68
N ALA A 32 1.78 18.17 -1.57
CA ALA A 32 3.02 18.64 -0.93
C ALA A 32 3.66 19.79 -1.70
N LEU A 33 3.67 19.73 -3.04
CA LEU A 33 4.20 20.78 -3.89
C LEU A 33 3.43 22.10 -3.72
N ILE A 34 2.10 22.06 -3.69
CA ILE A 34 1.24 23.21 -3.42
C ILE A 34 1.56 23.80 -2.04
N GLY A 35 1.70 22.95 -1.02
CA GLY A 35 2.06 23.37 0.33
C GLY A 35 3.42 24.07 0.40
N GLU A 36 4.45 23.50 -0.23
CA GLU A 36 5.78 24.14 -0.29
C GLU A 36 5.76 25.43 -1.11
N TYR A 37 5.06 25.46 -2.24
CA TYR A 37 4.92 26.68 -3.04
C TYR A 37 4.26 27.80 -2.24
N ASN A 38 3.16 27.52 -1.53
CA ASN A 38 2.51 28.48 -0.65
C ASN A 38 3.45 29.01 0.44
N LYS A 39 4.23 28.14 1.10
CA LYS A 39 5.21 28.58 2.11
C LYS A 39 6.26 29.52 1.52
N ILE A 40 6.72 29.23 0.30
CA ILE A 40 7.68 30.08 -0.41
C ILE A 40 7.04 31.45 -0.71
N GLN A 41 5.82 31.48 -1.25
CA GLN A 41 5.10 32.72 -1.57
C GLN A 41 4.76 33.55 -0.32
N GLN A 42 4.49 32.90 0.82
CA GLN A 42 4.20 33.59 2.08
C GLN A 42 5.44 34.21 2.74
N ASN A 43 6.65 33.71 2.43
CA ASN A 43 7.89 34.22 3.00
C ASN A 43 8.74 34.91 1.92
N GLN A 44 8.53 36.21 1.77
CA GLN A 44 9.25 37.05 0.81
C GLN A 44 10.73 37.27 1.16
N ASN A 45 11.14 36.96 2.39
CA ASN A 45 12.53 37.07 2.82
C ASN A 45 13.40 35.86 2.42
N LEU A 46 12.82 34.87 1.73
CA LEU A 46 13.58 33.73 1.24
C LEU A 46 14.49 34.15 0.07
N PRO A 47 15.78 33.78 0.09
CA PRO A 47 16.71 34.08 -1.01
C PRO A 47 16.30 33.50 -2.37
N ILE A 48 15.35 32.57 -2.39
CA ILE A 48 14.80 32.00 -3.63
C ILE A 48 14.14 33.08 -4.51
N HIS A 49 13.64 34.17 -3.92
CA HIS A 49 13.02 35.25 -4.69
C HIS A 49 14.07 36.14 -5.38
N GLU A 50 15.29 36.19 -4.84
CA GLU A 50 16.41 36.96 -5.40
C GLU A 50 17.01 36.30 -6.66
N GLY A 51 16.76 35.00 -6.87
CA GLY A 51 17.36 34.21 -7.95
C GLY A 51 16.42 33.79 -9.10
N VAL A 52 15.16 34.21 -9.10
CA VAL A 52 14.14 33.72 -10.05
C VAL A 52 13.85 34.70 -11.20
N ASP A 53 14.34 35.94 -11.11
CA ASP A 53 14.22 36.91 -12.20
C ASP A 53 15.10 36.50 -13.38
N GLY A 54 14.49 35.86 -14.39
CA GLY A 54 15.08 35.66 -15.71
C GLY A 54 15.66 34.27 -16.02
N THR A 55 15.59 33.27 -15.14
CA THR A 55 16.14 31.93 -15.44
C THR A 55 15.09 30.94 -15.95
N ASN A 56 14.84 30.95 -17.27
CA ASN A 56 14.90 29.76 -18.16
C ASN A 56 14.08 29.94 -19.45
N PRO A 57 14.70 30.38 -20.57
CA PRO A 57 14.22 29.98 -21.90
C PRO A 57 14.73 28.59 -22.31
N SER A 58 15.68 27.98 -21.58
CA SER A 58 16.44 26.80 -22.02
C SER A 58 16.15 25.50 -21.27
N ARG A 59 14.96 25.33 -20.70
CA ARG A 59 14.57 24.03 -20.13
C ARG A 59 13.97 23.14 -21.22
N LEU A 60 14.45 21.90 -21.32
CA LEU A 60 13.89 20.89 -22.22
C LEU A 60 12.36 20.79 -22.06
N ILE A 61 11.64 20.80 -23.19
CA ILE A 61 10.16 20.75 -23.27
C ILE A 61 9.58 19.58 -22.45
N SER A 62 10.33 18.48 -22.32
CA SER A 62 9.93 17.31 -21.55
C SER A 62 9.87 17.52 -20.03
N ARG A 63 10.51 18.57 -19.49
CA ARG A 63 10.59 18.82 -18.04
C ARG A 63 9.59 19.89 -17.61
N LYS A 64 8.52 19.48 -16.94
CA LYS A 64 7.55 20.39 -16.29
C LYS A 64 8.17 20.98 -15.01
N PRO A 65 8.41 22.31 -14.93
CA PRO A 65 8.99 22.90 -13.73
C PRO A 65 8.02 22.79 -12.54
N PRO A 66 8.52 22.52 -11.31
CA PRO A 66 7.68 22.40 -10.13
C PRO A 66 6.83 23.64 -9.85
N THR A 67 7.37 24.83 -10.06
CA THR A 67 6.65 26.11 -9.90
C THR A 67 5.42 26.20 -10.81
N ARG A 68 5.60 25.95 -12.12
CA ARG A 68 4.48 25.94 -13.07
C ARG A 68 3.46 24.85 -12.76
N THR A 69 3.93 23.69 -12.30
CA THR A 69 3.04 22.58 -11.91
C THR A 69 2.22 22.95 -10.66
N ALA A 70 2.81 23.68 -9.71
CA ALA A 70 2.11 24.19 -8.54
C ALA A 70 1.05 25.23 -8.94
N ILE A 71 1.43 26.20 -9.77
CA ILE A 71 0.53 27.25 -10.28
C ILE A 71 -0.66 26.61 -11.03
N THR A 72 -0.40 25.75 -12.01
CA THR A 72 -1.48 25.06 -12.74
C THR A 72 -2.39 24.26 -11.81
N ALA A 73 -1.83 23.54 -10.83
CA ALA A 73 -2.66 22.79 -9.88
C ALA A 73 -3.49 23.70 -8.95
N MET A 74 -3.00 24.90 -8.63
CA MET A 74 -3.77 25.90 -7.88
C MET A 74 -4.87 26.54 -8.73
N ASP A 75 -4.56 26.87 -10.00
CA ASP A 75 -5.52 27.42 -10.96
C ASP A 75 -6.65 26.42 -11.26
N GLU A 76 -6.34 25.13 -11.27
CA GLU A 76 -7.31 24.03 -11.40
C GLU A 76 -8.03 23.69 -10.07
N GLU A 77 -7.84 24.47 -9.01
CA GLU A 77 -8.41 24.26 -7.67
C GLU A 77 -8.21 22.83 -7.13
N PHE A 78 -7.00 22.29 -7.33
CA PHE A 78 -6.69 20.92 -6.93
C PHE A 78 -7.02 20.66 -5.46
N SER A 79 -7.94 19.72 -5.23
CA SER A 79 -8.22 19.16 -3.91
C SER A 79 -7.69 17.74 -3.83
N LEU A 80 -6.79 17.48 -2.86
CA LEU A 80 -6.34 16.12 -2.57
C LEU A 80 -7.52 15.21 -2.23
N ILE A 81 -8.49 15.75 -1.48
CA ILE A 81 -9.68 15.01 -1.05
C ILE A 81 -10.59 14.77 -2.26
N GLY A 82 -10.89 15.82 -3.04
CA GLY A 82 -11.75 15.71 -4.22
C GLY A 82 -11.18 14.78 -5.30
N SER A 83 -9.85 14.79 -5.48
CA SER A 83 -9.16 13.95 -6.47
C SER A 83 -9.00 12.49 -6.02
N TRP A 84 -9.16 12.21 -4.73
CA TRP A 84 -9.06 10.86 -4.20
C TRP A 84 -10.46 10.29 -3.95
N HIS A 85 -11.11 9.79 -5.00
CA HIS A 85 -12.48 9.27 -4.99
C HIS A 85 -12.74 8.08 -4.03
N ASN A 86 -11.72 7.54 -3.35
CA ASN A 86 -11.80 6.37 -2.46
C ASN A 86 -11.61 6.70 -0.96
N ILE A 87 -11.87 7.94 -0.54
CA ILE A 87 -11.72 8.36 0.87
C ILE A 87 -12.77 7.77 1.81
N SER A 88 -13.98 7.49 1.31
CA SER A 88 -15.13 7.30 2.20
C SER A 88 -15.21 5.93 2.89
N HIS A 89 -14.37 4.96 2.53
CA HIS A 89 -14.40 3.65 3.15
C HIS A 89 -13.04 3.32 3.73
N GLU A 90 -12.97 3.25 5.06
CA GLU A 90 -11.88 2.56 5.73
C GLU A 90 -11.71 1.19 5.10
N PRO A 91 -10.46 0.75 4.82
CA PRO A 91 -10.27 -0.50 4.12
C PRO A 91 -10.80 -1.66 4.96
N PRO A 92 -11.31 -2.72 4.33
CA PRO A 92 -11.79 -3.87 5.07
C PRO A 92 -10.68 -4.44 5.95
N GLY A 93 -10.95 -4.51 7.26
CA GLY A 93 -10.01 -4.92 8.29
C GLY A 93 -9.24 -3.79 8.99
N PHE A 94 -9.54 -2.51 8.72
CA PHE A 94 -8.84 -1.35 9.31
C PHE A 94 -8.79 -1.35 10.85
N HIS A 95 -9.89 -1.76 11.49
CA HIS A 95 -10.01 -1.83 12.95
C HIS A 95 -9.56 -3.18 13.55
N LEU A 96 -9.00 -4.09 12.76
CA LEU A 96 -8.54 -5.37 13.27
C LEU A 96 -7.28 -5.21 14.14
N SER A 97 -7.10 -6.16 15.06
CA SER A 97 -5.83 -6.28 15.78
C SER A 97 -4.66 -6.40 14.80
N ARG A 98 -3.47 -5.94 15.20
CA ARG A 98 -2.25 -6.06 14.37
C ARG A 98 -2.01 -7.51 13.90
N LYS A 99 -2.31 -8.50 14.74
CA LYS A 99 -2.15 -9.93 14.42
C LYS A 99 -3.07 -10.31 13.26
N SER A 100 -4.37 -10.07 13.40
CA SER A 100 -5.38 -10.42 12.39
C SER A 100 -5.19 -9.63 11.09
N LEU A 101 -4.85 -8.35 11.19
CA LEU A 101 -4.55 -7.51 10.01
C LEU A 101 -3.30 -7.99 9.26
N SER A 102 -2.27 -8.43 9.99
CA SER A 102 -1.06 -9.01 9.38
C SER A 102 -1.36 -10.30 8.65
N ALA A 103 -2.14 -11.20 9.27
CA ALA A 103 -2.59 -12.45 8.66
C ALA A 103 -3.42 -12.18 7.40
N LEU A 104 -4.40 -11.27 7.47
CA LEU A 104 -5.24 -10.86 6.35
C LEU A 104 -4.41 -10.33 5.18
N ASN A 105 -3.45 -9.44 5.44
CA ASN A 105 -2.59 -8.89 4.40
C ASN A 105 -1.65 -9.93 3.78
N ARG A 106 -1.18 -10.92 4.55
CA ARG A 106 -0.38 -12.04 4.02
C ARG A 106 -1.18 -12.88 3.02
N VAL A 107 -2.45 -13.13 3.33
CA VAL A 107 -3.38 -13.82 2.41
C VAL A 107 -3.63 -12.99 1.17
N ARG A 108 -4.04 -11.72 1.32
CA ARG A 108 -4.31 -10.80 0.20
C ARG A 108 -3.14 -10.62 -0.77
N THR A 109 -1.92 -10.74 -0.28
CA THR A 109 -0.69 -10.56 -1.09
C THR A 109 -0.05 -11.88 -1.48
N GLU A 110 -0.63 -13.02 -1.08
CA GLU A 110 -0.07 -14.37 -1.23
C GLU A 110 1.38 -14.48 -0.71
N HIS A 111 1.73 -13.63 0.25
CA HIS A 111 3.09 -13.45 0.76
C HIS A 111 3.09 -13.44 2.28
N GLY A 112 3.46 -14.57 2.88
CA GLY A 112 3.54 -14.75 4.33
C GLY A 112 4.65 -15.71 4.74
N ARG A 113 4.66 -16.11 6.02
CA ARG A 113 5.68 -17.01 6.58
C ARG A 113 5.35 -18.48 6.32
N CYS A 114 5.06 -18.84 5.07
CA CYS A 114 4.83 -20.23 4.69
C CYS A 114 6.14 -21.01 4.58
N ALA A 115 6.09 -22.34 4.70
CA ALA A 115 7.30 -23.18 4.66
C ALA A 115 8.07 -23.02 3.35
N TYR A 116 7.40 -22.81 2.21
CA TYR A 116 8.08 -22.51 0.95
C TYR A 116 9.01 -21.28 1.06
N ALA A 117 8.51 -20.17 1.62
CA ALA A 117 9.29 -18.95 1.80
C ALA A 117 10.41 -19.15 2.84
N MET A 118 10.11 -19.82 3.95
CA MET A 118 11.10 -20.09 5.01
C MET A 118 12.22 -21.01 4.54
N HIS A 119 11.92 -22.03 3.74
CA HIS A 119 12.90 -22.92 3.12
C HIS A 119 13.77 -22.17 2.11
N LYS A 120 13.15 -21.34 1.25
CA LYS A 120 13.87 -20.48 0.30
C LYS A 120 14.88 -19.54 1.00
N TRP A 121 14.62 -19.15 2.25
CA TRP A 121 15.53 -18.34 3.06
C TRP A 121 16.47 -19.14 3.97
N GLY A 122 16.48 -20.47 3.90
CA GLY A 122 17.31 -21.33 4.76
C GLY A 122 16.89 -21.30 6.24
N LYS A 123 15.64 -20.95 6.53
CA LYS A 123 15.06 -20.90 7.88
C LYS A 123 14.16 -22.09 8.22
N ALA A 124 13.84 -22.93 7.24
CA ALA A 124 13.14 -24.19 7.42
C ALA A 124 13.88 -25.30 6.64
N PRO A 125 13.88 -26.54 7.15
CA PRO A 125 14.57 -27.66 6.49
C PRO A 125 13.85 -28.13 5.22
N THR A 126 12.53 -27.93 5.12
CA THR A 126 11.72 -28.39 3.99
C THR A 126 10.68 -27.34 3.58
N PRO A 127 10.29 -27.27 2.29
CA PRO A 127 9.23 -26.38 1.81
C PRO A 127 7.82 -26.97 1.95
N PHE A 128 7.69 -28.19 2.47
CA PHE A 128 6.46 -28.98 2.44
C PHE A 128 5.52 -28.68 3.61
N CYS A 129 4.23 -28.83 3.34
CA CYS A 129 3.14 -28.86 4.31
C CYS A 129 3.04 -30.27 4.92
N GLU A 130 2.34 -30.39 6.05
CA GLU A 130 2.07 -31.69 6.69
C GLU A 130 1.25 -32.64 5.80
N CYS A 131 0.52 -32.11 4.82
CA CYS A 131 -0.19 -32.91 3.81
C CYS A 131 0.72 -33.41 2.67
N GLY A 132 2.00 -33.05 2.65
CA GLY A 132 3.00 -33.45 1.66
C GLY A 132 3.16 -32.52 0.45
N ALA A 133 2.25 -31.58 0.22
CA ALA A 133 2.36 -30.59 -0.85
C ALA A 133 3.31 -29.44 -0.50
N ILE A 134 3.76 -28.65 -1.48
CA ILE A 134 4.53 -27.42 -1.22
C ILE A 134 3.64 -26.41 -0.51
N GLN A 135 4.07 -25.93 0.65
CA GLN A 135 3.26 -25.01 1.46
C GLN A 135 3.44 -23.56 1.00
N THR A 136 2.58 -23.13 0.08
CA THR A 136 2.39 -21.71 -0.27
C THR A 136 1.26 -21.09 0.57
N VAL A 137 1.11 -19.76 0.55
CA VAL A 137 -0.06 -19.10 1.17
C VAL A 137 -1.36 -19.60 0.54
N ARG A 138 -1.38 -19.65 -0.80
CA ARG A 138 -2.50 -20.18 -1.57
C ARG A 138 -2.82 -21.61 -1.17
N HIS A 139 -1.80 -22.46 -1.03
CA HIS A 139 -2.01 -23.83 -0.55
C HIS A 139 -2.70 -23.87 0.81
N ILE A 140 -2.21 -23.10 1.80
CA ILE A 140 -2.79 -23.06 3.15
C ILE A 140 -4.26 -22.66 3.12
N VAL A 141 -4.62 -21.69 2.28
CA VAL A 141 -5.93 -21.05 2.25
C VAL A 141 -6.92 -21.76 1.33
N GLU A 142 -6.51 -22.29 0.18
CA GLU A 142 -7.41 -22.77 -0.87
C GLU A 142 -7.33 -24.29 -1.11
N GLU A 143 -6.18 -24.93 -0.86
CA GLU A 143 -5.92 -26.29 -1.34
C GLU A 143 -5.72 -27.31 -0.22
N CYS A 144 -5.24 -26.86 0.94
CA CYS A 144 -4.80 -27.75 2.02
C CYS A 144 -5.99 -28.48 2.65
N PRO A 145 -6.03 -29.81 2.64
CA PRO A 145 -7.14 -30.57 3.23
C PRO A 145 -7.33 -30.34 4.74
N ARG A 146 -6.32 -29.80 5.42
CA ARG A 146 -6.33 -29.56 6.88
C ARG A 146 -6.71 -28.13 7.25
N THR A 147 -6.34 -27.17 6.41
CA THR A 147 -6.38 -25.75 6.77
C THR A 147 -7.12 -24.90 5.75
N ALA A 148 -7.59 -25.42 4.62
CA ALA A 148 -8.27 -24.62 3.62
C ALA A 148 -9.49 -23.91 4.23
N TYR A 149 -9.66 -22.65 3.84
CA TYR A 149 -10.83 -21.87 4.14
C TYR A 149 -12.02 -22.41 3.34
N SER A 150 -13.16 -22.61 4.00
CA SER A 150 -14.36 -23.16 3.36
C SER A 150 -15.17 -22.14 2.56
N GLY A 151 -14.88 -20.84 2.72
CA GLY A 151 -15.55 -19.75 1.99
C GLY A 151 -14.85 -19.39 0.70
N LYS A 152 -15.10 -18.17 0.21
CA LYS A 152 -14.56 -17.66 -1.06
C LYS A 152 -13.28 -16.84 -0.84
N SER A 153 -12.41 -16.79 -1.84
CA SER A 153 -11.22 -15.92 -1.86
C SER A 153 -11.57 -14.44 -1.64
N GLU A 154 -12.72 -14.00 -2.17
CA GLU A 154 -13.18 -12.62 -2.05
C GLU A 154 -13.49 -12.22 -0.60
N ASP A 155 -13.75 -13.18 0.28
CA ASP A 155 -14.06 -12.93 1.70
C ASP A 155 -12.86 -12.28 2.41
N PHE A 156 -11.63 -12.60 2.00
CA PHE A 156 -10.42 -11.92 2.48
C PHE A 156 -10.28 -10.51 1.92
N LEU A 157 -10.82 -10.21 0.74
CA LEU A 157 -10.81 -8.84 0.19
C LEU A 157 -11.75 -7.94 0.99
N THR A 158 -12.94 -8.44 1.33
CA THR A 158 -13.98 -7.72 2.08
C THR A 158 -13.88 -7.89 3.60
N ALA A 159 -12.93 -8.69 4.09
CA ALA A 159 -12.69 -8.96 5.52
C ALA A 159 -13.96 -9.41 6.25
N THR A 160 -14.70 -10.36 5.67
CA THR A 160 -15.95 -10.87 6.26
C THR A 160 -15.72 -11.49 7.64
N PRO A 161 -16.72 -11.53 8.53
CA PRO A 161 -16.60 -12.16 9.85
C PRO A 161 -16.05 -13.58 9.80
N GLU A 162 -16.45 -14.37 8.81
CA GLU A 162 -16.03 -15.76 8.60
C GLU A 162 -14.54 -15.84 8.25
N SER A 163 -14.06 -14.99 7.34
CA SER A 163 -12.64 -14.94 6.97
C SER A 163 -11.78 -14.52 8.17
N ILE A 164 -12.25 -13.57 8.98
CA ILE A 164 -11.53 -13.12 10.17
C ILE A 164 -11.53 -14.20 11.26
N ALA A 165 -12.65 -14.92 11.45
CA ALA A 165 -12.71 -16.05 12.36
C ALA A 165 -11.73 -17.16 11.95
N TYR A 166 -11.65 -17.45 10.64
CA TYR A 166 -10.68 -18.38 10.08
C TYR A 166 -9.23 -17.95 10.36
N LEU A 167 -8.86 -16.69 10.11
CA LEU A 167 -7.51 -16.16 10.35
C LEU A 167 -7.11 -16.16 11.83
N ASN A 168 -8.09 -16.10 12.73
CA ASN A 168 -7.87 -16.16 14.18
C ASN A 168 -7.93 -17.59 14.74
N SER A 169 -8.28 -18.57 13.91
CA SER A 169 -8.37 -19.96 14.33
C SER A 169 -7.00 -20.53 14.72
N PRO A 170 -6.94 -21.47 15.68
CA PRO A 170 -5.67 -22.10 16.08
C PRO A 170 -5.02 -22.91 14.96
N ASN A 171 -5.79 -23.31 13.94
CA ASN A 171 -5.31 -24.11 12.81
C ASN A 171 -4.70 -23.25 11.70
N PHE A 172 -4.84 -21.93 11.74
CA PHE A 172 -4.26 -21.02 10.77
C PHE A 172 -2.88 -20.52 11.24
N TYR A 173 -1.85 -20.79 10.45
CA TYR A 173 -0.48 -20.40 10.75
C TYR A 173 0.18 -19.75 9.53
N LEU A 174 0.25 -18.41 9.52
CA LEU A 174 0.96 -17.60 8.52
C LEU A 174 1.62 -16.37 9.12
#